data_AF-A0A4S2IS17-F1
#
_entry.id   AF-A0A4S2IS17-F1
#
_cell.length_a   1.000
_cell.length_b   1.000
_cell.length_c   1.000
_cell.angle_alpha   90.00
_cell.angle_beta   90.00
_cell.angle_gamma   90.00
#
_symmetry.space_group_name_H-M   'P 1'
#
loop_
_entity.id
_entity.type
_entity.pdbx_description
1 polymer ?
#
loop_
_entity_poly.entity_id
_entity_poly.type
_entity_poly.pdbx_seq_one_letter_code
_entity_poly.pdbx_strand_id
1 'polypeptide(L)'
;MTVRVTKTEGHKAEITWAKEDDPRGYLAVAVEGDQLESALAALGTTEDLAPDGKSLAVVVRHTRELSQLLERRAAVLVVQLRDEHGMSWPQIANRVLGDPDRHSAARRMYDSGRRHLGR
;
A
#
# COMPACT_ATOMS: atom_id res chain seq x y z
N MET A 1 -15.92 8.19 0.99
CA MET A 1 -15.05 7.16 0.40
C MET A 1 -14.51 6.31 1.53
N THR A 2 -14.99 5.08 1.69
CA THR A 2 -14.47 4.22 2.74
C THR A 2 -14.60 2.76 2.35
N VAL A 3 -13.50 2.18 1.86
CA VAL A 3 -13.29 0.74 1.93
C VAL A 3 -13.39 0.33 3.40
N ARG A 4 -14.17 -0.69 3.68
CA ARG A 4 -14.31 -1.23 5.04
C ARG A 4 -13.73 -2.62 5.12
N VAL A 5 -12.99 -2.87 6.19
CA VAL A 5 -12.54 -4.20 6.58
C VAL A 5 -13.23 -4.54 7.90
N THR A 6 -14.16 -5.48 7.86
CA THR A 6 -14.91 -5.94 9.03
C THR A 6 -14.30 -7.25 9.51
N LYS A 7 -13.77 -7.27 10.74
CA LYS A 7 -13.32 -8.51 11.36
C LYS A 7 -14.54 -9.34 11.74
N THR A 8 -14.60 -10.57 11.25
CA THR A 8 -15.61 -11.56 11.59
C THR A 8 -14.98 -12.63 12.49
N GLU A 9 -15.78 -13.55 13.03
CA GLU A 9 -15.25 -14.62 13.89
C GLU A 9 -14.27 -15.56 13.16
N GLY A 10 -13.36 -16.18 13.91
CA GLY A 10 -12.50 -17.26 13.40
C GLY A 10 -11.45 -16.84 12.36
N HIS A 11 -10.70 -15.76 12.62
CA HIS A 11 -9.66 -15.23 11.72
C HIS A 11 -10.15 -14.82 10.32
N LYS A 12 -11.45 -14.57 10.18
CA LYS A 12 -12.06 -14.11 8.94
C LYS A 12 -12.20 -12.59 8.96
N ALA A 13 -12.12 -12.00 7.77
CA ALA A 13 -12.46 -10.61 7.57
C ALA A 13 -13.19 -10.45 6.24
N GLU A 14 -14.16 -9.55 6.21
CA GLU A 14 -14.86 -9.15 5.00
C GLU A 14 -14.37 -7.78 4.55
N ILE A 15 -14.09 -7.66 3.24
CA ILE A 15 -13.71 -6.40 2.61
C ILE A 15 -14.88 -5.96 1.74
N THR A 16 -15.35 -4.74 1.97
CA THR A 16 -16.46 -4.16 1.21
C THR A 16 -16.09 -2.77 0.70
N TRP A 17 -16.35 -2.52 -0.58
CA TRP A 17 -16.19 -1.23 -1.22
C TRP A 17 -17.25 -1.02 -2.30
N ALA A 18 -17.64 0.23 -2.55
CA ALA A 18 -18.46 0.61 -3.69
C ALA A 18 -17.57 0.98 -4.89
N LYS A 19 -18.15 1.00 -6.09
CA LYS A 19 -17.42 1.38 -7.31
C LYS A 19 -16.79 2.77 -7.19
N GLU A 20 -17.47 3.68 -6.50
CA GLU A 20 -17.05 5.05 -6.28
C GLU A 20 -15.88 5.15 -5.29
N ASP A 21 -15.66 4.13 -4.45
CA ASP A 21 -14.51 4.07 -3.53
C ASP A 21 -13.20 3.71 -4.26
N ASP A 22 -13.30 3.12 -5.46
CA ASP A 22 -12.16 2.72 -6.28
C ASP A 22 -12.17 3.35 -7.69
N PRO A 23 -12.10 4.70 -7.79
CA PRO A 23 -12.20 5.39 -9.08
C PRO A 23 -11.04 5.07 -10.04
N ARG A 24 -9.96 4.47 -9.55
CA ARG A 24 -8.79 4.08 -10.34
C ARG A 24 -8.66 2.56 -10.54
N GLY A 25 -9.57 1.76 -9.99
CA GLY A 25 -9.57 0.29 -10.11
C GLY A 25 -8.44 -0.40 -9.34
N TYR A 26 -7.74 0.29 -8.44
CA TYR A 26 -6.58 -0.27 -7.73
C TYR A 26 -6.96 -1.28 -6.66
N LEU A 27 -8.12 -1.10 -6.02
CA LEU A 27 -8.63 -2.06 -5.04
C LEU A 27 -9.16 -3.30 -5.75
N ALA A 28 -9.91 -3.12 -6.85
CA ALA A 28 -10.39 -4.22 -7.67
C ALA A 28 -9.22 -5.08 -8.19
N VAL A 29 -8.18 -4.46 -8.75
CA VAL A 29 -6.97 -5.20 -9.20
C VAL A 29 -6.31 -5.96 -8.05
N ALA A 30 -6.20 -5.36 -6.86
CA ALA A 30 -5.56 -6.01 -5.73
C ALA A 30 -6.35 -7.20 -5.18
N VAL A 31 -7.69 -7.10 -5.14
CA VAL A 31 -8.57 -8.13 -4.59
C VAL A 31 -8.89 -9.21 -5.62
N GLU A 32 -9.26 -8.84 -6.84
CA GLU A 32 -9.66 -9.78 -7.91
C GLU A 32 -8.46 -10.42 -8.63
N GLY A 33 -7.27 -9.82 -8.52
CA GLY A 33 -6.03 -10.32 -9.13
C GLY A 33 -5.15 -11.15 -8.19
N ASP A 34 -5.69 -11.67 -7.08
CA ASP A 34 -5.01 -12.48 -6.05
C ASP A 34 -3.79 -11.81 -5.39
N GLN A 35 -3.56 -10.52 -5.64
CA GLN A 35 -2.41 -9.80 -5.09
C GLN A 35 -2.53 -9.65 -3.57
N LEU A 36 -3.74 -9.35 -3.10
CA LEU A 36 -4.04 -9.24 -1.68
C LEU A 36 -3.91 -10.59 -0.97
N GLU A 37 -4.46 -11.66 -1.55
CA GLU A 37 -4.33 -13.01 -0.99
C GLU A 37 -2.87 -13.43 -0.87
N SER A 38 -2.10 -13.27 -1.95
CA SER A 38 -0.67 -13.63 -1.99
C SER A 38 0.13 -12.85 -0.94
N ALA A 39 -0.14 -11.55 -0.79
CA ALA A 39 0.55 -10.72 0.19
C ALA A 39 0.17 -11.08 1.64
N LEU A 40 -1.11 -11.37 1.90
CA LEU A 40 -1.56 -11.80 3.23
C LEU A 40 -0.99 -13.17 3.61
N ALA A 41 -0.92 -14.11 2.66
CA ALA A 41 -0.26 -15.40 2.85
C ALA A 41 1.22 -15.20 3.23
N ALA A 42 1.94 -14.37 2.45
CA ALA A 42 3.36 -14.07 2.70
C ALA A 42 3.63 -13.34 4.03
N LEU A 43 2.66 -12.56 4.54
CA LEU A 43 2.74 -11.96 5.87
C LEU A 43 2.51 -12.99 6.98
N GLY A 44 1.70 -14.02 6.74
CA GLY A 44 1.42 -15.07 7.72
C GLY A 44 2.57 -16.07 7.87
N THR A 45 3.20 -16.46 6.76
CA THR A 45 4.37 -17.35 6.75
C THR A 45 5.12 -17.24 5.43
N THR A 46 6.39 -17.66 5.41
CA THR A 46 7.15 -17.89 4.16
C THR A 46 7.42 -19.38 3.90
N GLU A 47 7.10 -20.25 4.86
CA GLU A 47 7.27 -21.70 4.75
C GLU A 47 6.09 -22.31 3.99
N ASP A 48 6.37 -23.24 3.08
CA ASP A 48 5.39 -23.99 2.28
C ASP A 48 4.31 -23.15 1.57
N LEU A 49 4.58 -21.86 1.31
CA LEU A 49 3.67 -20.95 0.60
C LEU A 49 3.29 -21.42 -0.82
N ALA A 50 4.16 -22.22 -1.43
CA ALA A 50 4.02 -22.68 -2.79
C ALA A 50 4.70 -24.04 -2.97
N PRO A 51 4.09 -24.97 -3.74
CA PRO A 51 4.62 -26.32 -3.93
C PRO A 51 5.88 -26.36 -4.80
N ASP A 52 6.13 -25.32 -5.59
CA ASP A 52 7.26 -25.23 -6.51
C ASP A 52 7.72 -23.77 -6.73
N GLY A 53 8.87 -23.62 -7.37
CA GLY A 53 9.45 -22.29 -7.67
C GLY A 53 8.61 -21.45 -8.65
N LYS A 54 7.80 -22.07 -9.50
CA LYS A 54 6.95 -21.35 -10.46
C LYS A 54 5.78 -20.67 -9.74
N SER A 55 5.16 -21.39 -8.81
CA SER A 55 4.09 -20.91 -7.95
C SER A 55 4.61 -19.86 -6.96
N LEU A 56 5.81 -20.07 -6.40
CA LEU A 56 6.46 -19.08 -5.55
C LEU A 56 6.74 -17.78 -6.30
N ALA A 57 7.20 -17.85 -7.55
CA ALA A 57 7.43 -16.67 -8.38
C ALA A 57 6.14 -15.85 -8.60
N VAL A 58 4.98 -16.48 -8.68
CA VAL A 58 3.67 -15.80 -8.75
C VAL A 58 3.40 -15.04 -7.45
N VAL A 59 3.55 -15.69 -6.29
CA VAL A 59 3.37 -15.06 -4.97
C VAL A 59 4.30 -13.86 -4.80
N VAL A 60 5.57 -14.01 -5.18
CA VAL A 60 6.57 -12.92 -5.13
C VAL A 60 6.17 -11.77 -6.03
N ARG A 61 5.76 -12.05 -7.28
CA ARG A 61 5.31 -11.01 -8.22
C ARG A 61 4.10 -10.26 -7.65
N HIS A 62 3.07 -10.98 -7.22
CA HIS A 62 1.85 -10.42 -6.65
C HIS A 62 2.13 -9.54 -5.42
N THR A 63 2.95 -10.04 -4.50
CA THR A 63 3.38 -9.30 -3.31
C THR A 63 4.16 -8.04 -3.70
N ARG A 64 5.05 -8.13 -4.70
CA ARG A 64 5.83 -6.98 -5.16
C ARG A 64 4.98 -5.93 -5.85
N GLU A 65 4.02 -6.34 -6.68
CA GLU A 65 3.08 -5.45 -7.35
C GLU A 65 2.24 -4.67 -6.34
N LEU A 66 1.68 -5.36 -5.32
CA LEU A 66 0.93 -4.70 -4.26
C LEU A 66 1.80 -3.74 -3.43
N SER A 67 3.02 -4.16 -3.06
CA SER A 67 4.00 -3.32 -2.37
C SER A 67 4.28 -2.03 -3.16
N GLN A 68 4.55 -2.13 -4.46
CA GLN A 68 4.78 -0.95 -5.31
C GLN A 68 3.54 -0.05 -5.40
N LEU A 69 2.36 -0.63 -5.50
CA LEU A 69 1.12 0.13 -5.54
C LEU A 69 0.93 0.94 -4.24
N LEU A 70 1.13 0.30 -3.09
CA LEU A 70 1.05 0.94 -1.77
C LEU A 70 2.13 2.01 -1.60
N GLU A 71 3.37 1.77 -2.02
CA GLU A 71 4.46 2.76 -2.00
C GLU A 71 4.11 4.01 -2.82
N ARG A 72 3.56 3.82 -4.04
CA ARG A 72 3.11 4.93 -4.90
C ARG A 72 1.98 5.71 -4.25
N ARG A 73 1.01 5.04 -3.61
CA ARG A 73 -0.09 5.71 -2.90
C ARG A 73 0.42 6.47 -1.68
N ALA A 74 1.31 5.88 -0.88
CA ALA A 74 1.93 6.54 0.27
C ALA A 74 2.69 7.80 -0.15
N ALA A 75 3.44 7.75 -1.26
CA ALA A 75 4.13 8.92 -1.81
C ALA A 75 3.16 10.05 -2.19
N VAL A 76 2.01 9.73 -2.80
CA VAL A 76 0.96 10.72 -3.11
C VAL A 76 0.33 11.31 -1.84
N LEU A 77 0.08 10.49 -0.81
CA LEU A 77 -0.43 10.99 0.48
C LEU A 77 0.57 11.93 1.16
N VAL A 78 1.87 11.67 1.03
CA VAL A 78 2.92 12.61 1.52
C VAL A 78 2.85 13.96 0.81
N VAL A 79 2.53 14.00 -0.49
CA VAL A 79 2.28 15.27 -1.20
C VAL A 79 1.11 16.01 -0.58
N GLN A 80 0.00 15.33 -0.27
CA GLN A 80 -1.15 15.97 0.38
C GLN A 80 -0.82 16.49 1.78
N LEU A 81 -0.09 15.71 2.60
CA LEU A 81 0.38 16.17 3.90
C LEU A 81 1.20 17.46 3.81
N ARG A 82 2.04 17.58 2.77
CA ARG A 82 2.89 18.74 2.55
C ARG A 82 2.12 19.94 1.96
N ASP A 83 1.43 19.73 0.85
CA ASP A 83 0.86 20.80 0.03
C ASP A 83 -0.52 21.24 0.54
N GLU A 84 -1.36 20.30 1.00
CA GLU A 84 -2.74 20.58 1.43
C GLU A 84 -2.84 20.80 2.95
N HIS A 85 -2.02 20.10 3.73
CA HIS A 85 -2.02 20.19 5.19
C HIS A 85 -0.83 20.96 5.80
N GLY A 86 0.08 21.48 4.97
CA GLY A 86 1.17 22.37 5.39
C GLY A 86 2.20 21.76 6.34
N MET A 87 2.30 20.42 6.43
CA MET A 87 3.21 19.78 7.38
C MET A 87 4.68 20.05 7.01
N SER A 88 5.52 20.28 8.04
CA SER A 88 6.97 20.41 7.86
C SER A 88 7.64 19.06 7.59
N TRP A 89 8.84 19.05 6.99
CA TRP A 89 9.59 17.81 6.76
C TRP A 89 9.86 17.00 8.03
N PRO A 90 10.26 17.62 9.17
CA PRO A 90 10.41 16.88 10.42
C PRO A 90 9.09 16.25 10.88
N GLN A 91 7.96 16.95 10.72
CA GLN A 91 6.64 16.44 11.09
C GLN A 91 6.21 15.26 10.22
N ILE A 92 6.45 15.32 8.91
CA ILE A 92 6.17 14.22 7.98
C ILE A 92 7.09 13.03 8.29
N ALA A 93 8.39 13.25 8.46
CA ALA A 93 9.35 12.20 8.76
C ALA A 93 9.00 11.47 10.07
N ASN A 94 8.69 12.21 11.14
CA ASN A 94 8.26 11.62 12.40
C ASN A 94 6.95 10.80 12.26
N ARG A 95 5.93 11.33 11.58
CA ARG A 95 4.62 10.66 11.47
C ARG A 95 4.59 9.47 10.51
N VAL A 96 5.35 9.53 9.43
CA VAL A 96 5.32 8.51 8.36
C VAL A 96 6.43 7.48 8.53
N LEU A 97 7.61 7.91 8.99
CA LEU A 97 8.82 7.07 9.07
C LEU A 97 9.23 6.75 10.52
N GLY A 98 8.53 7.30 11.51
CA GLY A 98 8.82 7.10 12.94
C GLY A 98 10.06 7.82 13.45
N ASP A 99 10.68 8.67 12.61
CA ASP A 99 11.95 9.31 12.92
C ASP A 99 12.00 10.71 12.30
N PRO A 100 12.04 11.80 13.11
CA PRO A 100 12.09 13.16 12.61
C PRO A 100 13.34 13.43 11.76
N ASP A 101 14.47 12.77 12.02
CA ASP A 101 15.74 13.04 11.33
C ASP A 101 15.77 12.53 9.89
N ARG A 102 14.79 11.69 9.50
CA ARG A 102 14.65 11.15 8.14
C ARG A 102 13.99 12.11 7.15
N HIS A 103 14.18 13.42 7.34
CA HIS A 103 13.69 14.50 6.46
C HIS A 103 13.96 14.25 4.97
N SER A 104 15.18 13.80 4.64
CA SER A 104 15.59 13.52 3.27
C SER A 104 14.80 12.36 2.65
N ALA A 105 14.43 11.35 3.43
CA ALA A 105 13.59 10.25 2.96
C ALA A 105 12.15 10.73 2.73
N ALA A 106 11.60 11.52 3.65
CA ALA A 106 10.28 12.15 3.48
C ALA A 106 10.23 13.03 2.22
N ARG A 107 11.28 13.80 1.96
CA ARG A 107 11.39 14.61 0.73
C ARG A 107 11.45 13.76 -0.53
N ARG A 108 12.19 12.64 -0.53
CA ARG A 108 12.19 11.70 -1.68
C ARG A 108 10.82 11.10 -1.94
N MET A 109 10.06 10.75 -0.88
CA MET A 109 8.68 10.29 -1.03
C MET A 109 7.80 11.38 -1.67
N TYR A 110 7.95 12.62 -1.22
CA TYR A 110 7.25 13.77 -1.82
C TYR A 110 7.57 13.94 -3.31
N ASP A 111 8.85 13.96 -3.67
CA ASP A 111 9.29 14.14 -5.06
C ASP A 111 8.78 12.99 -5.95
N SER A 112 8.78 11.76 -5.42
CA SER A 112 8.19 10.59 -6.10
C SER A 112 6.67 10.77 -6.29
N GLY A 113 5.97 11.22 -5.25
CA GLY A 113 4.53 11.46 -5.28
C GLY A 113 4.15 12.54 -6.30
N ARG A 114 4.92 13.62 -6.40
CA ARG A 114 4.72 14.67 -7.41
C ARG A 114 4.83 14.14 -8.83
N ARG A 115 5.85 13.31 -9.12
CA ARG A 115 5.99 12.65 -10.42
C ARG A 115 4.77 11.77 -10.75
N HIS A 116 4.23 11.05 -9.77
CA HIS A 116 3.01 10.25 -9.95
C HIS A 116 1.74 11.09 -10.18
N LEU A 117 1.74 12.35 -9.76
CA LEU A 117 0.66 13.30 -10.03
C LEU A 117 0.87 14.12 -11.31
N GLY A 118 1.99 13.93 -12.03
CA GLY A 118 2.34 14.73 -13.20
C GLY A 118 2.75 16.18 -12.86
N ARG A 119 3.29 16.42 -11.66
CA ARG A 119 3.73 17.72 -11.15
C ARG A 119 5.23 17.80 -10.92
#